data_AF-A0A9E6TAB0-F1
#
_entry.id   AF-A0A9E6TAB0-F1
#
_cell.length_a   1.000
_cell.length_b   1.000
_cell.length_c   1.000
_cell.angle_alpha   90.00
_cell.angle_beta   90.00
_cell.angle_gamma   90.00
#
_symmetry.space_group_name_H-M   'P 1'
#
loop_
_entity.id
_entity.type
_entity.pdbx_description
1 polymer ?
#
loop_
_entity_poly.entity_id
_entity_poly.type
_entity_poly.pdbx_seq_one_letter_code
_entity_poly.pdbx_strand_id
1 'polypeptide(L)'
;MSAPYILVLYYSRNGSTNEMARQIARGVEQAGLEARLRTVPAISTECEAVAPAIPDEGALYATLDDLKNCAGLALGSPTRFGNMAAPLKYFLDGTSNLWLTGALVGKPAGVFTSTASLHGGQETTLLSMMLPLLHHGMLITGLPYSESALLETQGGGTPYGASHHAGADGKKGLDQHEVALCRALGLRLAKTAQKLVG
;
A
#
# COMPACT_ATOMS: atom_id res chain seq x y z
N MET A 1 -20.94 -13.11 8.96
CA MET A 1 -19.92 -12.06 8.81
C MET A 1 -19.19 -12.32 7.50
N SER A 2 -18.83 -11.28 6.73
CA SER A 2 -17.97 -11.44 5.55
C SER A 2 -16.64 -12.08 5.97
N ALA A 3 -16.05 -12.90 5.10
CA ALA A 3 -14.69 -13.41 5.34
C ALA A 3 -13.70 -12.24 5.51
N PRO A 4 -12.72 -12.34 6.42
CA PRO A 4 -11.72 -11.30 6.62
C PRO A 4 -10.82 -11.20 5.39
N TYR A 5 -10.56 -9.97 4.95
CA TYR A 5 -9.68 -9.68 3.81
C TYR A 5 -8.67 -8.59 4.16
N ILE A 6 -7.51 -8.61 3.49
CA ILE A 6 -6.57 -7.50 3.51
C ILE A 6 -6.86 -6.58 2.34
N LEU A 7 -7.07 -5.29 2.62
CA LEU A 7 -7.19 -4.28 1.59
C LEU A 7 -5.79 -3.87 1.12
N VAL A 8 -5.49 -4.05 -0.16
CA VAL A 8 -4.30 -3.49 -0.81
C VAL A 8 -4.74 -2.24 -1.57
N LEU A 9 -4.67 -1.09 -0.88
CA LEU A 9 -5.09 0.21 -1.39
C LEU A 9 -3.87 0.96 -1.93
N TYR A 10 -3.92 1.40 -3.18
CA TYR A 10 -2.80 2.14 -3.75
C TYR A 10 -3.20 3.26 -4.70
N TYR A 11 -2.24 4.09 -5.06
CA TYR A 11 -2.28 4.93 -6.25
C TYR A 11 -1.13 4.54 -7.19
N SER A 12 -1.36 4.54 -8.50
CA SER A 12 -0.29 4.31 -9.48
C SER A 12 -0.50 5.17 -10.71
N ARG A 13 0.58 5.79 -11.20
CA ARG A 13 0.58 6.58 -12.45
C ARG A 13 1.21 5.82 -13.61
N ASN A 14 2.33 5.13 -13.36
CA ASN A 14 3.14 4.47 -14.39
C ASN A 14 3.16 2.93 -14.23
N GLY A 15 2.30 2.36 -13.37
CA GLY A 15 2.16 0.92 -13.21
C GLY A 15 3.05 0.27 -12.15
N SER A 16 4.21 0.83 -11.77
CA SER A 16 5.12 0.13 -10.84
C SER A 16 4.48 -0.16 -9.47
N THR A 17 3.78 0.81 -8.88
CA THR A 17 3.04 0.60 -7.62
C THR A 17 1.88 -0.41 -7.78
N ASN A 18 1.26 -0.50 -8.96
CA ASN A 18 0.24 -1.52 -9.25
C ASN A 18 0.89 -2.92 -9.25
N GLU A 19 2.05 -3.07 -9.88
CA GLU A 19 2.78 -4.34 -9.87
C GLU A 19 3.20 -4.76 -8.45
N MET A 20 3.69 -3.82 -7.64
CA MET A 20 3.96 -4.07 -6.21
C MET A 20 2.69 -4.52 -5.47
N ALA A 21 1.55 -3.85 -5.69
CA ALA A 21 0.28 -4.20 -5.08
C ALA A 21 -0.16 -5.65 -5.43
N ARG A 22 0.07 -6.07 -6.68
CA ARG A 22 -0.19 -7.46 -7.13
C ARG A 22 0.71 -8.46 -6.42
N GLN A 23 1.98 -8.16 -6.20
CA GLN A 23 2.88 -9.06 -5.46
C GLN A 23 2.53 -9.11 -3.96
N ILE A 24 2.13 -7.99 -3.35
CA ILE A 24 1.62 -7.95 -1.97
C ILE A 24 0.37 -8.81 -1.83
N ALA A 25 -0.58 -8.68 -2.76
CA ALA A 25 -1.80 -9.49 -2.78
C ALA A 25 -1.50 -11.00 -2.85
N ARG A 26 -0.56 -11.41 -3.70
CA ARG A 26 -0.08 -12.80 -3.74
C ARG A 26 0.49 -13.25 -2.39
N GLY A 27 1.21 -12.37 -1.69
CA GLY A 27 1.70 -12.64 -0.33
C GLY A 27 0.58 -12.82 0.70
N VAL A 28 -0.48 -12.02 0.62
CA VAL A 28 -1.68 -12.15 1.45
C VAL A 28 -2.36 -13.50 1.19
N GLU A 29 -2.55 -13.86 -0.08
CA GLU A 29 -3.21 -15.12 -0.49
C GLU A 29 -2.40 -16.36 -0.05
N GLN A 30 -1.06 -16.27 0.00
CA GLN A 30 -0.20 -17.33 0.55
C GLN A 30 -0.47 -17.61 2.04
N ALA A 31 -0.98 -16.65 2.80
CA ALA A 31 -1.44 -16.87 4.18
C ALA A 31 -2.88 -17.39 4.28
N GLY A 32 -3.57 -17.58 3.15
CA GLY A 32 -4.96 -18.05 3.09
C GLY A 32 -6.01 -16.96 3.39
N LEU A 33 -5.65 -15.67 3.32
CA LEU A 33 -6.62 -14.56 3.39
C LEU A 33 -6.97 -14.05 2.00
N GLU A 34 -8.18 -13.51 1.86
CA GLU A 34 -8.57 -12.76 0.66
C GLU A 34 -7.74 -11.47 0.58
N ALA A 35 -7.18 -11.20 -0.60
CA ALA A 35 -6.57 -9.93 -0.94
C ALA A 35 -7.53 -9.11 -1.81
N ARG A 36 -7.87 -7.90 -1.37
CA ARG A 36 -8.70 -6.99 -2.15
C ARG A 36 -7.88 -5.82 -2.66
N LEU A 37 -7.58 -5.80 -3.96
CA LEU A 37 -6.89 -4.67 -4.58
C LEU A 37 -7.88 -3.56 -4.89
N ARG A 38 -7.52 -2.33 -4.52
CA ARG A 38 -8.24 -1.11 -4.89
C ARG A 38 -7.27 0.02 -5.22
N THR A 39 -7.65 0.87 -6.16
CA THR A 39 -6.94 2.11 -6.48
C THR A 39 -7.77 3.35 -6.11
N VAL A 40 -7.22 4.54 -6.27
CA VAL A 40 -7.94 5.82 -6.11
C VAL A 40 -7.93 6.61 -7.43
N PRO A 41 -8.97 7.39 -7.71
CA PRO A 41 -9.03 8.21 -8.93
C PRO A 41 -7.97 9.33 -8.88
N ALA A 42 -7.54 9.80 -10.05
CA ALA A 42 -6.72 10.99 -10.14
C ALA A 42 -7.51 12.24 -9.67
N ILE A 43 -6.80 13.28 -9.24
CA ILE A 43 -7.39 14.57 -8.88
C ILE A 43 -6.97 15.64 -9.88
N SER A 44 -7.87 16.58 -10.16
CA SER A 44 -7.66 17.74 -11.04
C SER A 44 -8.04 19.02 -10.29
N THR A 45 -7.37 20.13 -10.59
CA THR A 45 -7.73 21.47 -10.09
C THR A 45 -8.91 22.08 -10.84
N GLU A 46 -9.24 21.55 -12.01
CA GLU A 46 -10.28 22.05 -12.90
C GLU A 46 -11.29 20.95 -13.20
N CYS A 47 -12.57 21.32 -13.25
CA CYS A 47 -13.69 20.41 -13.57
C CYS A 47 -13.81 20.17 -15.08
N GLU A 48 -12.72 19.79 -15.74
CA GLU A 48 -12.72 19.52 -17.18
C GLU A 48 -13.31 18.14 -17.51
N ALA A 49 -13.18 17.16 -16.60
CA ALA A 49 -13.72 15.82 -16.78
C ALA A 49 -13.88 15.09 -15.44
N VAL A 50 -14.94 14.28 -15.34
CA VAL A 50 -15.11 13.30 -14.25
C VAL A 50 -14.53 11.98 -14.73
N ALA A 51 -13.66 11.36 -13.93
CA ALA A 51 -13.17 10.01 -14.21
C ALA A 51 -14.35 9.02 -14.25
N PRO A 52 -14.29 7.98 -15.10
CA PRO A 52 -15.33 6.95 -15.11
C PRO A 52 -15.50 6.31 -13.73
N ALA A 53 -16.67 5.75 -13.42
CA ALA A 53 -16.89 5.09 -12.13
C ALA A 53 -16.02 3.82 -11.93
N ILE A 54 -15.54 3.25 -13.04
CA ILE A 54 -14.64 2.11 -13.10
C ILE A 54 -13.41 2.55 -13.89
N PRO A 55 -12.18 2.37 -13.38
CA PRO A 55 -10.98 2.73 -14.14
C PRO A 55 -10.79 1.84 -15.36
N ASP A 56 -10.24 2.43 -16.44
CA ASP A 56 -9.95 1.70 -17.68
C ASP A 56 -8.89 0.61 -17.50
N GLU A 57 -7.95 0.82 -16.57
CA GLU A 57 -6.88 -0.12 -16.26
C GLU A 57 -6.64 -0.24 -14.74
N GLY A 58 -6.21 -1.42 -14.30
CA GLY A 58 -5.83 -1.67 -12.90
C GLY A 58 -6.96 -2.20 -12.03
N ALA A 59 -6.91 -1.88 -10.73
CA ALA A 59 -7.91 -2.31 -9.76
C ALA A 59 -9.09 -1.34 -9.68
N LEU A 60 -10.26 -1.81 -9.23
CA LEU A 60 -11.43 -0.95 -8.99
C LEU A 60 -11.13 0.18 -8.00
N TYR A 61 -11.86 1.30 -8.12
CA TYR A 61 -11.74 2.38 -7.15
C TYR A 61 -12.19 1.95 -5.75
N ALA A 62 -11.45 2.38 -4.75
CA ALA A 62 -11.72 2.10 -3.36
C ALA A 62 -12.99 2.81 -2.89
N THR A 63 -13.79 2.08 -2.10
CA THR A 63 -14.90 2.67 -1.34
C THR A 63 -14.51 2.83 0.13
N LEU A 64 -15.22 3.68 0.88
CA LEU A 64 -15.03 3.75 2.34
C LEU A 64 -15.42 2.44 3.03
N ASP A 65 -16.35 1.67 2.47
CA ASP A 65 -16.72 0.36 2.98
C ASP A 65 -15.61 -0.68 2.81
N ASP A 66 -14.82 -0.60 1.72
CA ASP A 66 -13.64 -1.45 1.56
C ASP A 66 -12.66 -1.24 2.72
N LEU A 67 -12.44 0.01 3.14
CA LEU A 67 -11.54 0.37 4.23
C LEU A 67 -12.15 0.04 5.60
N LYS A 68 -13.43 0.34 5.80
CA LYS A 68 -14.16 0.06 7.05
C LYS A 68 -14.16 -1.44 7.39
N ASN A 69 -14.33 -2.30 6.40
CA ASN A 69 -14.57 -3.73 6.61
C ASN A 69 -13.31 -4.60 6.44
N CYS A 70 -12.15 -4.03 6.09
CA CYS A 70 -10.91 -4.81 5.97
C CYS A 70 -10.42 -5.30 7.34
N ALA A 71 -9.73 -6.43 7.36
CA ALA A 71 -9.03 -6.95 8.53
C ALA A 71 -7.61 -6.37 8.69
N GLY A 72 -7.06 -5.78 7.63
CA GLY A 72 -5.77 -5.09 7.63
C GLY A 72 -5.56 -4.33 6.31
N LEU A 73 -4.55 -3.46 6.27
CA LEU A 73 -4.31 -2.52 5.17
C LEU A 73 -2.87 -2.56 4.67
N ALA A 74 -2.67 -2.75 3.37
CA ALA A 74 -1.42 -2.39 2.70
C ALA A 74 -1.65 -1.11 1.90
N LEU A 75 -1.00 -0.01 2.27
CA LEU A 75 -1.17 1.31 1.65
C LEU A 75 0.02 1.65 0.74
N GLY A 76 -0.26 1.92 -0.54
CA GLY A 76 0.78 2.09 -1.56
C GLY A 76 0.70 3.40 -2.33
N SER A 77 1.83 4.08 -2.52
CA SER A 77 1.91 5.24 -3.41
C SER A 77 3.27 5.31 -4.08
N PRO A 78 3.40 5.80 -5.33
CA PRO A 78 4.69 6.31 -5.80
C PRO A 78 5.10 7.50 -4.93
N THR A 79 6.41 7.67 -4.73
CA THR A 79 6.94 8.82 -4.01
C THR A 79 6.71 10.12 -4.78
N ARG A 80 6.26 11.14 -4.07
CA ARG A 80 6.18 12.54 -4.49
C ARG A 80 6.86 13.39 -3.43
N PHE A 81 8.12 13.72 -3.67
CA PHE A 81 8.94 14.56 -2.78
C PHE A 81 8.91 14.09 -1.30
N GLY A 82 9.20 12.80 -1.07
CA GLY A 82 9.19 12.21 0.29
C GLY A 82 7.79 11.96 0.88
N ASN A 83 6.73 12.12 0.10
CA ASN A 83 5.33 11.91 0.51
C ASN A 83 4.58 11.02 -0.47
N MET A 84 3.37 10.59 -0.07
CA MET A 84 2.42 9.96 -0.98
C MET A 84 1.92 10.94 -2.05
N ALA A 85 1.37 10.41 -3.13
CA ALA A 85 0.74 11.20 -4.18
C ALA A 85 -0.56 11.83 -3.68
N ALA A 86 -0.84 13.04 -4.16
CA ALA A 86 -2.01 13.81 -3.78
C ALA A 86 -3.36 13.05 -3.93
N PRO A 87 -3.58 12.22 -4.98
CA PRO A 87 -4.79 11.39 -5.07
C PRO A 87 -5.03 10.46 -3.88
N LEU A 88 -3.97 9.82 -3.37
CA LEU A 88 -4.09 8.92 -2.22
C LEU A 88 -4.33 9.73 -0.94
N LYS A 89 -3.66 10.87 -0.81
CA LYS A 89 -3.89 11.77 0.32
C LYS A 89 -5.32 12.30 0.34
N TYR A 90 -5.86 12.68 -0.82
CA TYR A 90 -7.24 13.13 -0.98
C TYR A 90 -8.25 12.06 -0.52
N PHE A 91 -8.03 10.79 -0.88
CA PHE A 91 -8.87 9.68 -0.39
C PHE A 91 -8.79 9.55 1.14
N LEU A 92 -7.60 9.63 1.74
CA LEU A 92 -7.42 9.56 3.19
C LEU A 92 -8.07 10.75 3.93
N ASP A 93 -8.01 11.95 3.36
CA ASP A 93 -8.68 13.13 3.93
C ASP A 93 -10.21 12.94 3.97
N GLY A 94 -10.78 12.10 3.11
CA GLY A 94 -12.19 11.69 3.12
C GLY A 94 -12.56 10.66 4.19
N THR A 95 -11.63 10.21 5.04
CA THR A 95 -11.86 9.12 6.02
C THR A 95 -12.26 9.61 7.42
N SER A 96 -12.59 10.90 7.60
CA SER A 96 -12.91 11.46 8.93
C SER A 96 -14.04 10.72 9.67
N ASN A 97 -15.05 10.23 8.96
CA ASN A 97 -16.13 9.45 9.59
C ASN A 97 -15.63 8.10 10.14
N LEU A 98 -14.69 7.45 9.45
CA LEU A 98 -14.05 6.20 9.92
C LEU A 98 -13.18 6.46 11.15
N TRP A 99 -12.53 7.62 11.18
CA TRP A 99 -11.75 8.08 12.34
C TRP A 99 -12.65 8.30 13.56
N LEU A 100 -13.73 9.07 13.41
CA LEU A 100 -14.70 9.36 14.49
C LEU A 100 -15.32 8.09 15.10
N THR A 101 -15.52 7.06 14.27
CA THR A 101 -16.11 5.78 14.69
C THR A 101 -15.09 4.75 15.15
N GLY A 102 -13.79 5.06 15.09
CA GLY A 102 -12.72 4.13 15.46
C GLY A 102 -12.65 2.89 14.56
N ALA A 103 -13.16 2.97 13.32
CA ALA A 103 -13.37 1.80 12.46
C ALA A 103 -12.08 1.08 12.05
N LEU A 104 -10.92 1.74 12.19
CA LEU A 104 -9.60 1.20 11.83
C LEU A 104 -8.71 0.88 13.04
N VAL A 105 -9.17 1.20 14.26
CA VAL A 105 -8.39 1.02 15.47
C VAL A 105 -8.04 -0.46 15.67
N GLY A 106 -6.77 -0.72 15.99
CA GLY A 106 -6.24 -2.06 16.25
C GLY A 106 -5.99 -2.92 15.01
N LYS A 107 -6.39 -2.47 13.82
CA LYS A 107 -6.12 -3.21 12.58
C LYS A 107 -4.66 -3.04 12.16
N PRO A 108 -3.97 -4.10 11.71
CA PRO A 108 -2.60 -3.98 11.24
C PRO A 108 -2.53 -3.28 9.89
N ALA A 109 -1.46 -2.50 9.69
CA ALA A 109 -1.22 -1.79 8.45
C ALA A 109 0.26 -1.78 8.04
N GLY A 110 0.53 -2.03 6.76
CA GLY A 110 1.84 -1.88 6.14
C GLY A 110 1.81 -0.84 5.01
N VAL A 111 2.98 -0.29 4.69
CA VAL A 111 3.12 0.71 3.61
C VAL A 111 4.11 0.24 2.56
N PHE A 112 3.94 0.69 1.31
CA PHE A 112 4.87 0.41 0.21
C PHE A 112 4.97 1.59 -0.77
N THR A 113 6.14 1.73 -1.42
CA THR A 113 6.40 2.87 -2.32
C THR A 113 7.25 2.52 -3.53
N SER A 114 7.20 3.33 -4.57
CA SER A 114 8.13 3.26 -5.69
C SER A 114 8.80 4.62 -5.94
N THR A 115 10.11 4.61 -6.19
CA THR A 115 10.92 5.80 -6.49
C THR A 115 11.64 5.66 -7.83
N ALA A 116 11.91 6.78 -8.49
CA ALA A 116 12.73 6.80 -9.72
C ALA A 116 14.24 6.79 -9.43
N SER A 117 14.66 7.22 -8.23
CA SER A 117 16.06 7.21 -7.80
C SER A 117 16.23 6.40 -6.51
N LEU A 118 17.43 5.85 -6.29
CA LEU A 118 17.76 4.99 -5.15
C LEU A 118 17.45 5.64 -3.79
N HIS A 119 17.79 6.92 -3.63
CA HIS A 119 17.62 7.65 -2.37
C HIS A 119 16.54 8.74 -2.45
N GLY A 120 15.64 8.67 -3.43
CA GLY A 120 14.61 9.68 -3.69
C GLY A 120 13.45 9.72 -2.69
N GLY A 121 13.57 9.03 -1.55
CA GLY A 121 12.56 9.00 -0.50
C GLY A 121 11.88 7.65 -0.27
N GLN A 122 12.55 6.53 -0.57
CA GLN A 122 12.03 5.18 -0.27
C GLN A 122 11.64 5.07 1.21
N GLU A 123 12.52 5.48 2.13
CA GLU A 123 12.26 5.42 3.56
C GLU A 123 11.32 6.54 4.04
N THR A 124 11.61 7.79 3.68
CA THR A 124 10.87 8.96 4.18
C THR A 124 9.41 9.00 3.71
N THR A 125 9.13 8.50 2.51
CA THR A 125 7.75 8.34 2.02
C THR A 125 7.00 7.32 2.86
N LEU A 126 7.62 6.18 3.19
CA LEU A 126 6.99 5.16 4.02
C LEU A 126 6.74 5.70 5.44
N LEU A 127 7.71 6.40 6.02
CA LEU A 127 7.56 7.06 7.32
C LEU A 127 6.41 8.08 7.32
N SER A 128 6.33 8.96 6.31
CA SER A 128 5.25 9.95 6.23
C SER A 128 3.88 9.30 5.98
N MET A 129 3.83 8.19 5.24
CA MET A 129 2.62 7.40 5.03
C MET A 129 2.12 6.68 6.29
N MET A 130 2.99 6.40 7.28
CA MET A 130 2.57 5.81 8.56
C MET A 130 1.80 6.79 9.44
N LEU A 131 2.04 8.10 9.31
CA LEU A 131 1.42 9.13 10.15
C LEU A 131 -0.12 9.08 10.14
N PRO A 132 -0.82 9.11 8.99
CA PRO A 132 -2.30 9.01 8.99
C PRO A 132 -2.81 7.68 9.54
N LEU A 133 -2.05 6.60 9.38
CA LEU A 133 -2.42 5.27 9.89
C LEU A 133 -2.36 5.22 11.43
N LEU A 134 -1.34 5.85 12.02
CA LEU A 134 -1.22 6.03 13.46
C LEU A 134 -2.35 6.89 14.03
N HIS A 135 -2.75 7.97 13.34
CA HIS A 135 -3.91 8.79 13.75
C HIS A 135 -5.23 8.00 13.74
N HIS A 136 -5.35 6.99 12.88
CA HIS A 136 -6.47 6.04 12.85
C HIS A 136 -6.36 4.92 13.89
N GLY A 137 -5.30 4.90 14.72
CA GLY A 137 -5.07 3.88 15.74
C GLY A 137 -4.68 2.51 15.18
N MET A 138 -4.14 2.45 13.96
CA MET A 138 -3.70 1.20 13.33
C MET A 138 -2.36 0.72 13.89
N LEU A 139 -2.11 -0.59 13.79
CA LEU A 139 -0.87 -1.22 14.22
C LEU A 139 0.12 -1.33 13.04
N ILE A 140 1.19 -0.56 13.06
CA ILE A 140 2.15 -0.52 11.94
C ILE A 140 2.98 -1.80 11.86
N THR A 141 3.05 -2.39 10.66
CA THR A 141 3.88 -3.54 10.32
C THR A 141 4.81 -3.22 9.15
N GLY A 142 6.11 -3.17 9.41
CA GLY A 142 7.15 -3.09 8.37
C GLY A 142 7.65 -4.45 7.91
N LEU A 143 8.85 -4.51 7.36
CA LEU A 143 9.55 -5.76 7.01
C LEU A 143 10.63 -6.07 8.05
N PRO A 144 10.68 -7.29 8.61
CA PRO A 144 11.72 -7.68 9.55
C PRO A 144 12.97 -8.15 8.80
N TYR A 145 14.17 -7.84 9.31
CA TYR A 145 15.44 -8.31 8.73
C TYR A 145 15.65 -9.84 8.79
N SER A 146 14.70 -10.60 9.35
CA SER A 146 14.63 -12.04 9.12
C SER A 146 14.35 -12.40 7.66
N GLU A 147 13.85 -11.47 6.86
CA GLU A 147 13.79 -11.57 5.40
C GLU A 147 15.17 -11.22 4.81
N SER A 148 15.95 -12.23 4.40
CA SER A 148 17.34 -12.03 3.92
C SER A 148 17.44 -11.10 2.72
N ALA A 149 16.38 -11.02 1.90
CA ALA A 149 16.29 -10.10 0.78
C ALA A 149 16.47 -8.61 1.17
N LEU A 150 16.19 -8.22 2.42
CA LEU A 150 16.46 -6.86 2.90
C LEU A 150 17.96 -6.55 3.04
N LEU A 151 18.79 -7.57 3.29
CA LEU A 151 20.24 -7.41 3.39
C LEU A 151 20.92 -7.47 2.02
N GLU A 152 20.31 -8.18 1.08
CA GLU A 152 20.90 -8.47 -0.24
C GLU A 152 20.47 -7.49 -1.33
N THR A 153 19.33 -6.81 -1.17
CA THR A 153 18.77 -5.92 -2.20
C THR A 153 19.72 -4.77 -2.55
N GLN A 154 19.83 -4.48 -3.85
CA GLN A 154 20.53 -3.30 -4.39
C GLN A 154 19.57 -2.30 -5.03
N GLY A 155 18.26 -2.58 -4.96
CA GLY A 155 17.20 -1.78 -5.55
C GLY A 155 16.28 -1.23 -4.47
N GLY A 156 15.04 -1.71 -4.47
CA GLY A 156 14.05 -1.41 -3.45
C GLY A 156 14.01 -2.42 -2.31
N GLY A 157 13.57 -1.96 -1.15
CA GLY A 157 13.47 -2.74 0.08
C GLY A 157 13.98 -1.96 1.29
N THR A 158 13.14 -1.80 2.31
CA THR A 158 13.50 -1.14 3.57
C THR A 158 12.78 -1.82 4.74
N PRO A 159 13.27 -1.69 5.99
CA PRO A 159 12.53 -2.18 7.16
C PRO A 159 11.18 -1.46 7.35
N TYR A 160 11.02 -0.24 6.81
CA TYR A 160 9.78 0.53 6.89
C TYR A 160 8.66 -0.03 5.99
N GLY A 161 9.01 -0.81 4.97
CA GLY A 161 8.07 -1.35 3.99
C GLY A 161 8.73 -1.73 2.67
N ALA A 162 7.98 -2.48 1.86
CA ALA A 162 8.43 -2.87 0.52
C ALA A 162 8.57 -1.62 -0.35
N SER A 163 9.65 -1.57 -1.12
CA SER A 163 9.89 -0.46 -2.05
C SER A 163 10.44 -0.97 -3.36
N HIS A 164 10.36 -0.13 -4.41
CA HIS A 164 10.85 -0.46 -5.74
C HIS A 164 11.57 0.73 -6.38
N HIS A 165 12.75 0.47 -6.93
CA HIS A 165 13.52 1.43 -7.71
C HIS A 165 13.19 1.29 -9.21
N ALA A 166 12.31 2.17 -9.71
CA ALA A 166 11.79 2.15 -11.08
C ALA A 166 12.75 2.73 -12.14
N GLY A 167 13.88 3.30 -11.72
CA GLY A 167 14.83 3.98 -12.60
C GLY A 167 14.33 5.35 -13.11
N ALA A 168 15.23 6.10 -13.74
CA ALA A 168 14.99 7.48 -14.16
C ALA A 168 13.84 7.63 -15.19
N ASP A 169 13.65 6.63 -16.05
CA ASP A 169 12.56 6.59 -17.02
C ASP A 169 11.28 5.94 -16.46
N GLY A 170 11.34 5.40 -15.23
CA GLY A 170 10.23 4.74 -14.56
C GLY A 170 9.83 3.39 -15.17
N LYS A 171 10.68 2.78 -16.00
CA LYS A 171 10.35 1.54 -16.74
C LYS A 171 11.04 0.30 -16.20
N LYS A 172 11.96 0.42 -15.24
CA LYS A 172 12.61 -0.74 -14.63
C LYS A 172 11.52 -1.58 -13.94
N GLY A 173 11.44 -2.87 -14.27
CA GLY A 173 10.54 -3.81 -13.59
C GLY A 173 11.05 -4.19 -12.21
N LEU A 174 10.18 -4.80 -11.40
CA LEU A 174 10.57 -5.32 -10.09
C LEU A 174 11.60 -6.44 -10.25
N ASP A 175 12.69 -6.37 -9.48
CA ASP A 175 13.66 -7.45 -9.40
C ASP A 175 13.22 -8.56 -8.41
N GLN A 176 14.02 -9.63 -8.32
CA GLN A 176 13.69 -10.79 -7.49
C GLN A 176 13.59 -10.45 -6.00
N HIS A 177 14.45 -9.57 -5.49
CA HIS A 177 14.42 -9.15 -4.09
C HIS A 177 13.19 -8.29 -3.82
N GLU A 178 12.89 -7.32 -4.70
CA GLU A 178 11.70 -6.46 -4.59
C GLU A 178 10.40 -7.28 -4.63
N VAL A 179 10.30 -8.28 -5.52
CA VAL A 179 9.16 -9.22 -5.57
C VAL A 179 9.05 -10.01 -4.27
N ALA A 180 10.16 -10.57 -3.77
CA ALA A 180 10.17 -11.34 -2.54
C ALA A 180 9.71 -10.49 -1.33
N LEU A 181 10.21 -9.27 -1.22
CA LEU A 181 9.86 -8.34 -0.14
C LEU A 181 8.41 -7.86 -0.21
N CYS A 182 7.87 -7.62 -1.41
CA CYS A 182 6.44 -7.33 -1.58
C CYS A 182 5.57 -8.49 -1.07
N ARG A 183 5.91 -9.73 -1.43
CA ARG A 183 5.17 -10.92 -0.96
C ARG A 183 5.32 -11.11 0.54
N ALA A 184 6.53 -10.93 1.09
CA ALA A 184 6.79 -11.01 2.52
C ALA A 184 5.96 -10.01 3.32
N LEU A 185 5.80 -8.77 2.83
CA LEU A 185 4.95 -7.76 3.46
C LEU A 185 3.49 -8.22 3.50
N GLY A 186 2.95 -8.70 2.37
CA GLY A 186 1.58 -9.22 2.30
C GLY A 186 1.35 -10.40 3.23
N LEU A 187 2.28 -11.37 3.24
CA LEU A 187 2.24 -12.55 4.10
C LEU A 187 2.26 -12.16 5.58
N ARG A 188 3.16 -11.25 5.97
CA ARG A 188 3.28 -10.77 7.35
C ARG A 188 2.02 -10.04 7.80
N LEU A 189 1.46 -9.20 6.94
CA LEU A 189 0.25 -8.43 7.24
C LEU A 189 -0.94 -9.37 7.46
N ALA A 190 -1.13 -10.35 6.57
CA ALA A 190 -2.19 -11.35 6.69
C ALA A 190 -2.06 -12.20 7.97
N LYS A 191 -0.86 -12.71 8.27
CA LYS A 191 -0.59 -13.45 9.51
C LYS A 191 -0.83 -12.60 10.76
N THR A 192 -0.47 -11.32 10.72
CA THR A 192 -0.74 -10.40 11.83
C THR A 192 -2.23 -10.21 12.03
N ALA A 193 -2.98 -9.99 10.95
CA ALA A 193 -4.44 -9.85 11.02
C ALA A 193 -5.12 -11.12 11.58
N GLN A 194 -4.71 -12.31 11.12
CA GLN A 194 -5.20 -13.59 11.65
C GLN A 194 -4.99 -13.73 13.16
N LYS A 195 -3.84 -13.30 13.67
CA LYS A 195 -3.53 -13.36 15.11
C LYS A 195 -4.32 -12.37 15.97
N LEU A 196 -4.78 -11.27 15.38
CA LEU A 196 -5.55 -10.24 16.08
C LEU A 196 -7.05 -10.49 16.04
N VAL A 197 -7.53 -11.23 15.03
CA VAL A 197 -8.93 -11.64 14.87
C VAL A 197 -9.23 -12.98 15.59
N GLY A 198 -8.18 -13.74 15.92
CA GLY A 198 -8.24 -15.02 16.64
C GLY A 198 -8.50 -14.89 18.13
#